data_AF-A0A212D3E3-F1
#
_entry.id   AF-A0A212D3E3-F1
#
_cell.length_a   1.000
_cell.length_b   1.000
_cell.length_c   1.000
_cell.angle_alpha   90.00
_cell.angle_beta   90.00
_cell.angle_gamma   90.00
#
_symmetry.space_group_name_H-M   'P 1'
#
loop_
_entity.id
_entity.type
_entity.pdbx_description
1 polymer ?
#
loop_
_entity_poly.entity_id
_entity_poly.type
_entity_poly.pdbx_seq_one_letter_code
_entity_poly.pdbx_strand_id
1 'polypeptide(L)'
;AAVVLCMDVGFAMSNSFPGEESPFELAKKVMTMFVQRQVFAESKDEVAVVLFGTDGTENALAGKDQYQNITVHRHLMLPDFDLLEDIESKIQPGSQQAD
;
A
#
# COMPACT_ATOMS: atom_id res chain seq x y z
N ALA A 1 4.10 -3.13 -18.80
CA ALA A 1 2.88 -2.38 -18.46
C ALA A 1 3.14 -1.59 -17.18
N ALA A 2 2.27 -0.64 -16.82
CA ALA A 2 2.38 0.12 -15.57
C ALA A 2 1.21 -0.23 -14.66
N VAL A 3 1.49 -0.53 -13.40
CA VAL A 3 0.48 -0.88 -12.38
C VAL A 3 0.66 0.03 -11.16
N VAL A 4 -0.43 0.55 -10.63
CA VAL A 4 -0.44 1.29 -9.37
C VAL A 4 -1.31 0.51 -8.39
N LEU A 5 -0.71 0.09 -7.27
CA LEU A 5 -1.42 -0.53 -6.16
C LEU A 5 -1.84 0.57 -5.18
N CYS A 6 -3.15 0.83 -5.09
CA CYS A 6 -3.72 1.75 -4.12
C CYS A 6 -4.28 0.96 -2.94
N MET A 7 -3.68 1.09 -1.76
CA MET A 7 -4.05 0.34 -0.55
C MET A 7 -4.64 1.28 0.51
N ASP A 8 -5.80 0.89 1.04
CA ASP A 8 -6.35 1.50 2.25
C ASP A 8 -5.59 0.97 3.45
N VAL A 9 -5.00 1.88 4.23
CA VAL A 9 -4.35 1.58 5.49
C VAL A 9 -5.04 2.28 6.65
N GLY A 10 -6.21 2.88 6.45
CA GLY A 10 -6.91 3.61 7.49
C GLY A 10 -7.40 2.74 8.64
N PHE A 11 -7.76 3.37 9.75
CA PHE A 11 -8.15 2.70 10.99
C PHE A 11 -9.22 1.60 10.81
N ALA A 12 -10.18 1.83 9.90
CA ALA A 12 -11.25 0.86 9.64
C ALA A 12 -10.74 -0.47 9.08
N MET A 13 -9.61 -0.47 8.36
CA MET A 13 -9.01 -1.68 7.77
C MET A 13 -8.41 -2.62 8.81
N SER A 14 -8.16 -2.13 10.03
CA SER A 14 -7.69 -2.96 11.16
C SER A 14 -8.81 -3.66 11.91
N ASN A 15 -10.07 -3.31 11.66
CA ASN A 15 -11.19 -3.94 12.35
C ASN A 15 -11.44 -5.35 11.83
N SER A 16 -11.43 -6.33 12.73
CA SER A 16 -11.81 -7.72 12.42
C SER A 16 -12.61 -8.34 13.56
N PHE A 17 -13.39 -9.36 13.24
CA PHE A 17 -14.06 -10.18 14.25
C PHE A 17 -13.04 -11.11 14.93
N PRO A 18 -13.27 -11.51 16.20
CA PRO A 18 -12.40 -12.48 16.86
C PRO A 18 -12.29 -13.78 16.06
N GLY A 19 -11.06 -14.11 15.63
CA GLY A 19 -10.78 -15.30 14.81
C GLY A 19 -10.75 -15.06 13.30
N GLU A 20 -11.05 -13.85 12.84
CA GLU A 20 -10.91 -13.44 11.43
C GLU A 20 -9.73 -12.50 11.23
N GLU A 21 -9.08 -12.62 10.07
CA GLU A 21 -8.05 -11.68 9.65
C GLU A 21 -8.68 -10.36 9.23
N SER A 22 -8.01 -9.26 9.55
CA SER A 22 -8.49 -7.94 9.16
C SER A 22 -8.42 -7.75 7.63
N PRO A 23 -9.28 -6.87 7.07
CA PRO A 23 -9.17 -6.48 5.67
C PRO A 23 -7.75 -6.02 5.29
N PHE A 24 -7.05 -5.34 6.21
CA PHE A 24 -5.65 -4.94 6.04
C PHE A 24 -4.73 -6.15 5.80
N GLU A 25 -4.78 -7.17 6.66
CA GLU A 25 -3.92 -8.35 6.52
C GLU A 25 -4.23 -9.16 5.26
N LEU A 26 -5.51 -9.27 4.90
CA LEU A 26 -5.92 -9.93 3.65
C LEU A 26 -5.41 -9.18 2.42
N ALA A 27 -5.55 -7.85 2.39
CA ALA A 27 -5.05 -7.02 1.30
C ALA A 27 -3.52 -7.09 1.20
N LYS A 28 -2.82 -7.06 2.33
CA LYS A 28 -1.36 -7.19 2.41
C LYS A 28 -0.89 -8.51 1.78
N LYS A 29 -1.51 -9.65 2.14
CA LYS A 29 -1.20 -10.96 1.54
C LYS A 29 -1.36 -11.00 0.03
N VAL A 30 -2.45 -10.42 -0.48
CA VAL A 30 -2.72 -10.37 -1.93
C VAL A 30 -1.69 -9.49 -2.64
N MET A 31 -1.35 -8.34 -2.08
CA MET A 31 -0.32 -7.46 -2.63
C MET A 31 1.06 -8.10 -2.61
N THR A 32 1.45 -8.75 -1.51
CA THR A 32 2.70 -9.52 -1.41
C THR A 32 2.73 -10.60 -2.49
N MET A 33 1.67 -11.40 -2.64
CA MET A 33 1.60 -12.44 -3.67
C MET A 33 1.74 -11.86 -5.09
N PHE A 34 1.10 -10.71 -5.36
CA PHE A 34 1.20 -10.04 -6.65
C PHE A 34 2.63 -9.58 -6.94
N VAL A 35 3.26 -8.84 -6.01
CA VAL A 35 4.61 -8.31 -6.18
C VAL A 35 5.64 -9.43 -6.26
N GLN A 36 5.53 -10.44 -5.39
CA GLN A 36 6.39 -11.62 -5.38
C GLN A 36 6.40 -12.34 -6.74
N ARG A 37 5.22 -12.51 -7.35
CA ARG A 37 5.11 -13.09 -8.69
C ARG A 37 5.80 -12.24 -9.74
N GLN A 38 5.68 -10.91 -9.68
CA GLN A 38 6.32 -10.01 -10.65
C GLN A 38 7.85 -10.05 -10.54
N VAL A 39 8.39 -10.02 -9.32
CA VAL A 39 9.84 -10.09 -9.05
C VAL A 39 10.41 -11.43 -9.54
N PHE A 40 9.81 -12.55 -9.17
CA PHE A 40 10.33 -13.88 -9.53
C PHE A 40 10.16 -14.24 -11.00
N ALA A 41 9.18 -13.67 -11.68
CA ALA A 41 9.01 -13.85 -13.13
C ALA A 41 9.93 -12.92 -13.95
N GLU A 42 10.76 -12.09 -13.30
CA GLU A 42 11.58 -11.05 -13.93
C GLU A 42 10.77 -10.16 -14.90
N SER A 43 9.53 -9.86 -14.52
CA SER A 43 8.63 -9.06 -15.33
C SER A 43 9.20 -7.67 -15.60
N LYS A 44 8.88 -7.11 -16.77
CA LYS A 44 9.21 -5.73 -17.14
C LYS A 44 8.09 -4.75 -16.79
N ASP A 45 7.11 -5.19 -15.99
CA ASP A 45 6.04 -4.34 -15.51
C ASP A 45 6.55 -3.45 -14.37
N GLU A 46 6.26 -2.16 -14.47
CA GLU A 46 6.58 -1.20 -13.41
C GLU A 46 5.42 -1.11 -12.43
N VAL A 47 5.75 -1.04 -11.14
CA VAL A 47 4.79 -1.02 -10.04
C VAL A 47 5.03 0.23 -9.19
N ALA A 48 3.93 0.95 -8.90
CA ALA A 48 3.89 1.99 -7.88
C ALA A 48 2.97 1.56 -6.75
N VAL A 49 3.21 2.08 -5.54
CA VAL A 49 2.37 1.83 -4.35
C VAL A 49 1.95 3.15 -3.74
N VAL A 50 0.65 3.34 -3.58
CA VAL A 50 0.02 4.49 -2.94
C VAL A 50 -0.78 3.98 -1.74
N LEU A 51 -0.57 4.60 -0.58
CA LEU A 51 -1.27 4.30 0.65
C LEU A 51 -2.20 5.46 0.98
N PHE A 52 -3.45 5.17 1.32
CA PHE A 52 -4.41 6.17 1.78
C PHE A 52 -4.98 5.78 3.14
N GLY A 53 -5.26 6.76 4.00
CA GLY A 53 -5.52 6.56 5.43
C GLY A 53 -4.26 6.52 6.30
N THR A 54 -3.12 6.98 5.77
CA THR A 54 -1.86 7.11 6.53
C THR A 54 -1.94 8.23 7.56
N ASP A 55 -1.12 8.17 8.61
CA ASP A 55 -1.06 9.23 9.62
C ASP A 55 -0.50 10.56 9.09
N GLY A 56 0.26 10.50 8.00
CA GLY A 56 0.82 11.66 7.32
C GLY A 56 0.36 11.77 5.88
N THR A 57 0.69 12.91 5.26
CA THR A 57 0.44 13.18 3.85
C THR A 57 1.77 13.37 3.12
N GLU A 58 2.04 12.53 2.13
CA GLU A 58 3.24 12.62 1.30
C GLU A 58 2.90 12.30 -0.15
N ASN A 59 2.27 13.26 -0.82
CA ASN A 59 1.97 13.17 -2.24
C ASN A 59 2.03 14.56 -2.90
N ALA A 60 2.25 14.58 -4.22
CA ALA A 60 2.43 15.83 -4.97
C ALA A 60 1.16 16.67 -5.14
N LEU A 61 -0.01 16.12 -4.81
CA LEU A 61 -1.31 16.78 -4.94
C LEU A 61 -1.80 17.35 -3.60
N ALA A 62 -1.07 17.08 -2.51
CA ALA A 62 -1.38 17.56 -1.18
C ALA A 62 -1.43 19.10 -1.17
N GLY A 63 -2.62 19.62 -0.91
CA GLY A 63 -2.88 21.04 -0.73
C GLY A 63 -3.82 21.23 0.45
N LYS A 64 -4.04 22.48 0.86
CA LYS A 64 -4.83 22.92 2.04
C LYS A 64 -5.60 21.78 2.73
N ASP A 65 -6.69 21.32 2.14
CA ASP A 65 -7.55 20.25 2.66
C ASP A 65 -7.89 19.19 1.58
N GLN A 66 -7.01 18.98 0.60
CA GLN A 66 -7.21 17.99 -0.47
C GLN A 66 -6.06 17.00 -0.51
N TYR A 67 -6.38 15.74 -0.80
CA TYR A 67 -5.43 14.63 -0.87
C TYR A 67 -4.63 14.45 0.42
N GLN A 68 -5.29 14.64 1.57
CA GLN A 68 -4.70 14.43 2.89
C GLN A 68 -4.68 12.95 3.25
N ASN A 69 -3.77 12.56 4.15
CA ASN A 69 -3.62 11.18 4.63
C ASN A 69 -3.32 10.19 3.48
N ILE A 70 -2.65 10.68 2.43
CA ILE A 70 -2.23 9.88 1.27
C ILE A 70 -0.72 10.00 1.12
N THR A 71 -0.05 8.85 1.04
CA THR A 71 1.39 8.73 0.86
C THR A 71 1.69 7.93 -0.41
N VAL A 72 2.51 8.49 -1.30
CA VAL A 72 3.10 7.74 -2.42
C VAL A 72 4.29 6.97 -1.86
N HIS A 73 4.04 5.77 -1.35
CA HIS A 73 5.05 4.95 -0.70
C HIS A 73 6.16 4.53 -1.67
N ARG A 74 5.80 4.25 -2.93
CA ARG A 74 6.77 3.97 -3.98
C ARG A 74 6.30 4.51 -5.33
N HIS A 75 7.16 5.29 -5.97
CA HIS A 75 6.93 5.75 -7.34
C HIS A 75 7.09 4.60 -8.35
N LEU A 76 6.62 4.83 -9.57
CA LEU A 76 6.60 3.83 -10.64
C LEU A 76 8.04 3.39 -11.00
N MET A 77 8.36 2.13 -10.72
CA MET A 77 9.65 1.52 -11.05
C MET A 77 9.52 -0.01 -11.09
N LEU A 78 10.54 -0.71 -11.59
CA LEU A 78 10.57 -2.18 -11.52
C LEU A 78 10.50 -2.64 -10.05
N PRO A 79 9.66 -3.64 -9.72
CA PRO A 79 9.58 -4.16 -8.37
C PRO A 79 10.85 -4.93 -8.02
N ASP A 80 11.26 -4.84 -6.76
CA ASP A 80 12.42 -5.54 -6.21
C ASP A 80 12.07 -6.17 -4.84
N PHE A 81 13.06 -6.80 -4.21
CA PHE A 81 12.91 -7.39 -2.90
C PHE A 81 12.64 -6.36 -1.80
N ASP A 82 13.14 -5.13 -1.95
CA ASP A 82 12.89 -4.06 -0.99
C ASP A 82 11.38 -3.70 -0.97
N LEU A 83 10.72 -3.64 -2.14
CA LEU A 83 9.27 -3.44 -2.20
C LEU A 83 8.49 -4.57 -1.52
N LEU A 84 8.96 -5.80 -1.69
CA LEU A 84 8.31 -6.97 -1.10
C LEU A 84 8.41 -6.93 0.43
N GLU A 85 9.60 -6.63 0.96
CA GLU A 85 9.85 -6.46 2.39
C GLU A 85 9.04 -5.30 2.98
N ASP A 86 8.95 -4.18 2.25
CA ASP A 86 8.17 -3.02 2.66
C ASP A 86 6.69 -3.39 2.84
N ILE A 87 6.08 -4.06 1.86
CA ILE A 87 4.68 -4.49 1.92
C ILE A 87 4.45 -5.51 3.05
N GLU A 88 5.38 -6.45 3.26
CA GLU A 88 5.22 -7.48 4.27
C GLU A 88 5.38 -6.97 5.71
N SER A 89 6.33 -6.04 5.93
CA SER A 89 6.81 -5.71 7.27
C SER A 89 6.72 -4.23 7.67
N LYS A 90 6.88 -3.29 6.72
CA LYS A 90 6.97 -1.86 7.03
C LYS A 90 5.65 -1.12 6.87
N ILE A 91 4.78 -1.57 5.97
CA ILE A 91 3.43 -1.02 5.84
C ILE A 91 2.63 -1.46 7.07
N GLN A 92 2.15 -0.47 7.81
CA GLN A 92 1.34 -0.63 9.01
C GLN A 92 0.01 0.09 8.82
N PRO A 93 -1.05 -0.35 9.51
CA PRO A 93 -2.29 0.42 9.52
C PRO A 93 -2.08 1.78 10.18
N GLY A 94 -2.61 2.82 9.55
CA GLY A 94 -2.72 4.17 10.08
C GLY A 94 -3.92 4.34 11.00
N SER A 95 -3.93 5.46 11.71
CA SER A 95 -4.98 5.87 12.65
C SER A 95 -6.01 6.82 12.03
N GLN A 96 -5.79 7.26 10.80
CA GLN A 96 -6.66 8.21 10.09
C GLN A 96 -7.58 7.50 9.09
N GLN A 97 -8.56 8.24 8.59
CA GLN A 97 -9.27 7.91 7.35
C GLN A 97 -8.79 8.86 6.26
N ALA A 98 -8.81 8.41 5.01
CA ALA A 98 -8.59 9.32 3.89
C ALA A 98 -9.84 10.20 3.70
N ASP A 99 -9.63 11.51 3.57
CA ASP A 99 -10.67 12.51 3.25
C ASP A 99 -10.78 12.72 1.72
#